data_AF-A0ABD3AY67-F1
#
_entry.id   AF-A0ABD3AY67-F1
#
_cell.length_a   1.000
_cell.length_b   1.000
_cell.length_c   1.000
_cell.angle_alpha   90.00
_cell.angle_beta   90.00
_cell.angle_gamma   90.00
#
_symmetry.space_group_name_H-M   'P 1'
#
loop_
_entity.id
_entity.type
_entity.pdbx_description
1 polymer ?
#
loop_
_entity_poly.entity_id
_entity_poly.type
_entity_poly.pdbx_seq_one_letter_code
_entity_poly.pdbx_strand_id
1 'polypeptide(L)'
;MATRWARAVAASLISTSPVTSPLFRNSAASVQASLSLTAIVDHGAWKPRCASSSSSPTSQKPDRKVTDRLSSVIDAVNDRKLPPELRGQRNNVRSETDIINVVEQRIWRSMEEGQFENLPGKGKPLDLIANPHADPAEDTLYRILSKNGCAPEWVELNKEIRNRILQWRTALRKAWSFKGGQDDDKWTEGSEVLKLQLQDINDKVFRYNLIVPFGRQMFGLKWEKELDRMKETV
;
A
#
# COMPACT_ATOMS: atom_id res chain seq x y z
N MET A 1 -38.82 13.07 -51.41
CA MET A 1 -38.44 11.68 -51.09
C MET A 1 -37.98 11.64 -49.65
N ALA A 2 -38.85 11.20 -48.74
CA ALA A 2 -38.63 11.21 -47.30
C ALA A 2 -38.30 9.80 -46.81
N THR A 3 -37.16 9.60 -46.16
CA THR A 3 -36.81 8.34 -45.49
C THR A 3 -36.65 8.58 -43.99
N ARG A 4 -37.72 8.25 -43.28
CA ARG A 4 -37.81 8.10 -41.81
C ARG A 4 -36.91 6.95 -41.39
N TRP A 5 -35.99 7.19 -40.44
CA TRP A 5 -35.32 6.12 -39.71
C TRP A 5 -36.06 5.89 -38.39
N ALA A 6 -36.72 4.73 -38.30
CA ALA A 6 -37.49 4.31 -37.15
C ALA A 6 -36.58 3.81 -36.03
N ARG A 7 -36.88 4.25 -34.80
CA ARG A 7 -36.34 3.72 -33.54
C ARG A 7 -36.84 2.30 -33.34
N ALA A 8 -35.93 1.34 -33.16
CA ALA A 8 -36.27 0.01 -32.65
C ALA A 8 -36.05 0.00 -31.13
N VAL A 9 -37.15 -0.10 -30.40
CA VAL A 9 -37.20 -0.39 -28.96
C VAL A 9 -37.24 -1.90 -28.82
N ALA A 10 -36.18 -2.51 -28.28
CA ALA A 10 -36.18 -3.90 -27.86
C ALA A 10 -36.23 -3.95 -26.33
N ALA A 11 -37.45 -4.12 -25.81
CA ALA A 11 -37.68 -4.58 -24.45
C ALA A 11 -37.48 -6.10 -24.42
N SER A 12 -36.60 -6.60 -23.56
CA SER A 12 -36.58 -8.02 -23.23
C SER A 12 -36.46 -8.21 -21.73
N LEU A 13 -37.36 -9.05 -21.24
CA LEU A 13 -37.73 -9.26 -19.86
C LEU A 13 -36.73 -10.17 -19.13
N ILE A 14 -36.34 -9.71 -17.95
CA ILE A 14 -36.15 -10.43 -16.68
C ILE A 14 -36.04 -11.96 -16.79
N SER A 15 -34.84 -12.48 -16.55
CA SER A 15 -34.61 -13.83 -16.02
C SER A 15 -33.70 -13.74 -14.80
N THR A 16 -34.30 -13.48 -13.65
CA THR A 16 -33.66 -13.52 -12.33
C THR A 16 -33.44 -14.98 -11.91
N SER A 17 -32.19 -15.39 -11.78
CA SER A 17 -31.79 -16.62 -11.10
C SER A 17 -30.94 -16.23 -9.88
N PRO A 18 -31.29 -16.64 -8.65
CA PRO A 18 -30.47 -16.36 -7.48
C PRO A 18 -29.33 -17.38 -7.39
N VAL A 19 -28.10 -16.92 -7.61
CA VAL A 19 -26.90 -17.71 -7.26
C VAL A 19 -26.58 -17.44 -5.80
N THR A 20 -27.02 -18.39 -4.98
CA THR A 20 -26.73 -18.54 -3.56
C THR A 20 -25.23 -18.85 -3.38
N SER A 21 -24.44 -17.89 -2.91
CA SER A 21 -23.08 -18.12 -2.42
C SER A 21 -23.11 -18.45 -0.92
N PRO A 22 -22.46 -19.56 -0.49
CA PRO A 22 -22.51 -19.98 0.89
C PRO A 22 -21.58 -19.14 1.78
N LEU A 23 -22.11 -18.84 2.96
CA LEU A 23 -21.45 -18.36 4.17
C LEU A 23 -20.14 -19.12 4.45
N PHE A 24 -18.99 -18.47 4.30
CA PHE A 24 -17.78 -18.90 5.01
C PHE A 24 -17.84 -18.38 6.43
N ARG A 25 -18.41 -19.22 7.29
CA ARG A 25 -18.42 -19.13 8.74
C ARG A 25 -17.06 -19.61 9.25
N ASN A 26 -16.18 -18.69 9.66
CA ASN A 26 -15.01 -19.07 10.46
C ASN A 26 -15.49 -19.44 11.87
N SER A 27 -15.76 -20.74 12.06
CA SER A 27 -16.02 -21.33 13.36
C SER A 27 -14.68 -21.63 14.03
N ALA A 28 -14.42 -20.94 15.14
CA ALA A 28 -13.37 -21.28 16.07
C ALA A 28 -13.61 -22.71 16.60
N ALA A 29 -12.67 -23.62 16.32
CA ALA A 29 -12.62 -24.93 16.94
C ALA A 29 -11.35 -25.01 17.81
N SER A 30 -11.62 -24.93 19.10
CA SER A 30 -10.74 -25.30 20.21
C SER A 30 -10.26 -26.74 20.01
N VAL A 31 -8.95 -26.96 20.01
CA VAL A 31 -8.35 -28.25 20.34
C VAL A 31 -7.61 -28.08 21.66
N GLN A 32 -8.20 -28.67 22.70
CA GLN A 32 -7.56 -28.89 23.98
C GLN A 32 -6.43 -29.91 23.78
N ALA A 33 -5.22 -29.54 24.15
CA ALA A 33 -4.17 -30.49 24.50
C ALA A 33 -3.59 -30.05 25.85
N SER A 34 -4.10 -30.69 26.89
CA SER A 34 -3.56 -30.68 28.24
C SER A 34 -2.18 -31.36 28.25
N LEU A 35 -1.21 -30.79 28.97
CA LEU A 35 -0.58 -31.40 30.15
C LEU A 35 0.66 -30.59 30.57
N SER A 36 0.43 -29.80 31.62
CA SER A 36 1.28 -29.48 32.78
C SER A 36 2.78 -29.86 32.79
N LEU A 37 3.57 -28.83 33.14
CA LEU A 37 4.86 -28.87 33.82
C LEU A 37 4.93 -29.92 34.94
N THR A 38 6.09 -30.57 35.09
CA THR A 38 6.97 -30.41 36.27
C THR A 38 8.34 -31.03 36.02
N ALA A 39 9.37 -30.38 36.59
CA ALA A 39 10.77 -30.77 36.62
C ALA A 39 11.05 -31.94 37.58
N ILE A 40 12.22 -32.59 37.44
CA ILE A 40 13.28 -32.75 38.47
C ILE A 40 14.45 -33.61 37.90
N VAL A 41 15.67 -33.09 38.14
CA VAL A 41 17.05 -33.62 38.29
C VAL A 41 17.15 -35.17 38.56
N ASP A 42 18.15 -35.98 38.17
CA ASP A 42 19.60 -35.87 38.46
C ASP A 42 20.51 -37.02 37.90
N HIS A 43 21.82 -36.74 37.90
CA HIS A 43 23.04 -37.60 37.94
C HIS A 43 23.38 -38.68 36.87
N GLY A 44 24.61 -38.56 36.31
CA GLY A 44 25.59 -39.65 36.46
C GLY A 44 26.25 -40.27 35.20
N ALA A 45 27.32 -39.63 34.74
CA ALA A 45 28.57 -40.22 34.21
C ALA A 45 28.56 -41.07 32.92
N TRP A 46 29.28 -40.59 31.90
CA TRP A 46 30.38 -41.33 31.24
C TRP A 46 31.48 -40.37 30.78
N LYS A 47 32.72 -40.63 31.23
CA LYS A 47 33.95 -39.91 30.85
C LYS A 47 34.57 -40.56 29.60
N PRO A 48 35.32 -39.81 28.79
CA PRO A 48 36.52 -40.35 28.17
C PRO A 48 37.78 -39.78 28.84
N ARG A 49 38.77 -40.66 28.92
CA ARG A 49 40.08 -40.55 29.55
C ARG A 49 41.04 -39.79 28.62
N CYS A 50 41.70 -38.75 29.10
CA CYS A 50 42.85 -38.16 28.41
C CYS A 50 44.07 -39.07 28.61
N ALA A 51 44.65 -39.56 27.51
CA ALA A 51 46.00 -40.09 27.48
C ALA A 51 46.90 -39.01 26.88
N SER A 52 47.80 -38.48 27.69
CA SER A 52 48.87 -37.59 27.25
C SER A 52 49.92 -38.42 26.52
N SER A 53 50.21 -38.07 25.28
CA SER A 53 51.51 -38.36 24.68
C SER A 53 51.96 -37.15 23.84
N SER A 54 53.23 -36.83 24.04
CA SER A 54 53.95 -35.62 23.70
C SER A 54 54.27 -35.49 22.21
N SER A 55 54.04 -34.30 21.64
CA SER A 55 54.97 -33.62 20.73
C SER A 55 54.43 -32.22 20.38
N SER A 56 55.22 -31.19 20.69
CA SER A 56 55.04 -29.82 20.17
C SER A 56 55.71 -29.74 18.77
N PRO A 57 55.39 -28.80 17.84
CA PRO A 57 54.83 -27.46 18.07
C PRO A 57 53.80 -26.92 17.03
N THR A 58 53.37 -25.68 17.31
CA THR A 58 52.67 -24.67 16.46
C THR A 58 51.15 -24.56 16.61
N SER A 59 50.75 -23.45 17.25
CA SER A 59 49.38 -23.07 17.57
C SER A 59 48.76 -22.33 16.38
N GLN A 60 47.70 -22.87 15.76
CA GLN A 60 46.88 -22.16 14.78
C GLN A 60 45.39 -22.31 15.12
N LYS A 61 44.73 -21.17 15.41
CA LYS A 61 43.35 -21.06 15.89
C LYS A 61 42.34 -21.43 14.77
N PRO A 62 41.40 -22.37 14.99
CA PRO A 62 40.47 -22.86 13.96
C PRO A 62 39.45 -21.80 13.47
N ASP A 63 39.09 -20.82 14.29
CA ASP A 63 38.07 -19.81 13.95
C ASP A 63 38.50 -18.88 12.79
N ARG A 64 39.80 -18.60 12.66
CA ARG A 64 40.34 -17.76 11.58
C ARG A 64 40.09 -18.37 10.20
N LYS A 65 40.13 -19.71 10.11
CA LYS A 65 39.94 -20.42 8.84
C LYS A 65 38.49 -20.35 8.35
N VAL A 66 37.51 -20.22 9.26
CA VAL A 66 36.10 -20.06 8.90
C VAL A 66 35.84 -18.63 8.42
N THR A 67 36.36 -17.63 9.14
CA THR A 67 36.23 -16.22 8.74
C THR A 67 36.90 -15.94 7.39
N ASP A 68 38.07 -16.54 7.13
CA ASP A 68 38.80 -16.38 5.86
C ASP A 68 38.09 -17.05 4.68
N ARG A 69 37.35 -18.13 4.94
CA ARG A 69 36.53 -18.77 3.90
C ARG A 69 35.29 -17.95 3.59
N LEU A 70 34.62 -17.41 4.60
CA LEU A 70 33.45 -16.54 4.41
C LEU A 70 33.85 -15.24 3.71
N SER A 71 34.94 -14.59 4.10
CA SER A 71 35.45 -13.40 3.44
C SER A 71 35.81 -13.68 1.98
N SER A 72 36.50 -14.79 1.70
CA SER A 72 36.84 -15.20 0.33
C SER A 72 35.59 -15.46 -0.54
N VAL A 73 34.54 -16.06 0.03
CA VAL A 73 33.27 -16.28 -0.68
C VAL A 73 32.54 -14.95 -0.94
N ILE A 74 32.50 -14.05 0.04
CA ILE A 74 31.90 -12.72 -0.10
C ILE A 74 32.63 -11.90 -1.16
N ASP A 75 33.97 -11.89 -1.13
CA ASP A 75 34.81 -11.23 -2.13
C ASP A 75 34.56 -11.78 -3.53
N ALA A 76 34.50 -13.11 -3.67
CA ALA A 76 34.24 -13.75 -4.96
C ALA A 76 32.84 -13.43 -5.53
N VAL A 77 31.82 -13.29 -4.66
CA VAL A 77 30.47 -12.88 -5.07
C VAL A 77 30.45 -11.41 -5.49
N ASN A 78 31.13 -10.55 -4.74
CA ASN A 78 31.25 -9.12 -5.05
C ASN A 78 32.02 -8.90 -6.36
N ASP A 79 33.10 -9.66 -6.60
CA ASP A 79 33.89 -9.60 -7.84
C ASP A 79 33.05 -9.94 -9.09
N ARG A 80 32.07 -10.84 -8.97
CA ARG A 80 31.16 -11.16 -10.09
C ARG A 80 30.27 -9.98 -10.48
N LYS A 81 29.96 -9.08 -9.54
CA LYS A 81 29.17 -7.86 -9.78
C LYS A 81 29.99 -6.75 -10.44
N LEU A 82 31.32 -6.84 -10.38
CA LEU A 82 32.20 -5.84 -10.96
C LEU A 82 32.35 -6.01 -12.49
N PRO A 83 32.58 -4.88 -13.20
CA PRO A 83 33.10 -4.87 -14.56
C PRO A 83 34.26 -5.86 -14.74
N PRO A 84 34.30 -6.66 -15.83
CA PRO A 84 35.41 -7.57 -16.14
C PRO A 84 36.82 -7.01 -15.95
N GLU A 85 37.02 -5.71 -16.21
CA GLU A 85 38.28 -4.97 -16.07
C GLU A 85 38.73 -4.81 -14.62
N LEU A 86 37.81 -4.96 -13.66
CA LEU A 86 38.05 -4.83 -12.22
C LEU A 86 38.03 -6.18 -11.48
N ARG A 87 37.84 -7.30 -12.17
CA ARG A 87 37.78 -8.63 -11.54
C ARG A 87 39.18 -9.15 -11.22
N GLY A 88 39.38 -9.68 -10.01
CA GLY A 88 40.62 -10.38 -9.62
C GLY A 88 41.78 -9.47 -9.18
N GLN A 89 41.62 -8.15 -9.18
CA GLN A 89 42.60 -7.22 -8.61
C GLN A 89 42.41 -7.09 -7.09
N ARG A 90 43.04 -7.97 -6.30
CA ARG A 90 42.92 -8.00 -4.83
C ARG A 90 43.59 -6.83 -4.10
N ASN A 91 44.54 -6.13 -4.73
CA ASN A 91 45.48 -5.23 -4.03
C ASN A 91 45.42 -3.76 -4.45
N ASN A 92 44.58 -3.39 -5.43
CA ASN A 92 44.31 -1.98 -5.65
C ASN A 92 43.23 -1.60 -4.64
N VAL A 93 43.53 -0.67 -3.75
CA VAL A 93 42.52 -0.09 -2.84
C VAL A 93 41.30 0.21 -3.71
N ARG A 94 40.18 -0.50 -3.47
CA ARG A 94 38.91 -0.30 -4.19
C ARG A 94 38.39 1.10 -3.82
N SER A 95 39.04 2.12 -4.33
CA SER A 95 38.61 3.49 -4.16
C SER A 95 37.36 3.63 -5.02
N GLU A 96 36.35 4.30 -4.48
CA GLU A 96 35.11 4.61 -5.22
C GLU A 96 35.44 5.25 -6.58
N THR A 97 36.53 6.03 -6.62
CA THR A 97 37.16 6.60 -7.82
C THR A 97 37.53 5.60 -8.91
N ASP A 98 38.09 4.43 -8.59
CA ASP A 98 38.46 3.45 -9.63
C ASP A 98 37.23 2.81 -10.29
N ILE A 99 36.17 2.58 -9.51
CA ILE A 99 34.89 2.08 -10.02
C ILE A 99 34.25 3.13 -10.93
N ILE A 100 34.23 4.39 -10.49
CA ILE A 100 33.72 5.52 -11.27
C ILE A 100 34.48 5.62 -12.60
N ASN A 101 35.81 5.61 -12.58
CA ASN A 101 36.64 5.73 -13.78
C ASN A 101 36.35 4.62 -14.81
N VAL A 102 36.19 3.37 -14.38
CA VAL A 102 35.86 2.26 -15.29
C VAL A 102 34.43 2.38 -15.84
N VAL A 103 33.49 2.82 -15.01
CA VAL A 103 32.11 3.07 -15.43
C VAL A 103 32.08 4.21 -16.46
N GLU A 104 32.77 5.32 -16.21
CA GLU A 104 32.87 6.46 -17.12
C GLU A 104 33.50 6.03 -18.46
N GLN A 105 34.61 5.31 -18.44
CA GLN A 105 35.23 4.81 -19.68
C GLN A 105 34.28 3.94 -20.50
N ARG A 106 33.45 3.11 -19.85
CA ARG A 106 32.44 2.30 -20.54
C ARG A 106 31.30 3.13 -21.12
N ILE A 107 30.85 4.16 -20.39
CA ILE A 107 29.85 5.09 -20.89
C ILE A 107 30.38 5.81 -22.12
N TRP A 108 31.62 6.32 -22.07
CA TRP A 108 32.30 6.97 -23.21
C TRP A 108 32.38 6.06 -24.43
N ARG A 109 32.90 4.84 -24.29
CA ARG A 109 32.95 3.86 -25.39
C ARG A 109 31.56 3.56 -25.97
N SER A 110 30.56 3.41 -25.09
CA SER A 110 29.18 3.15 -25.52
C SER A 110 28.56 4.35 -26.26
N MET A 111 28.96 5.58 -25.92
CA MET A 111 28.57 6.79 -26.65
C MET A 111 29.26 6.87 -28.02
N GLU A 112 30.56 6.60 -28.09
CA GLU A 112 31.33 6.56 -29.36
C GLU A 112 30.80 5.48 -30.32
N GLU A 113 30.46 4.31 -29.79
CA GLU A 113 29.84 3.21 -30.54
C GLU A 113 28.38 3.50 -30.96
N GLY A 114 27.79 4.60 -30.47
CA GLY A 114 26.41 4.96 -30.79
C GLY A 114 25.35 4.01 -30.21
N GLN A 115 25.69 3.25 -29.14
CA GLN A 115 24.76 2.32 -28.50
C GLN A 115 23.49 3.03 -27.96
N PHE A 116 23.58 4.33 -27.69
CA PHE A 116 22.46 5.16 -27.24
C PHE A 116 21.63 5.77 -28.38
N GLU A 117 22.06 5.65 -29.64
CA GLU A 117 21.35 6.23 -30.80
C GLU A 117 20.11 5.40 -31.20
N ASN A 118 20.18 4.08 -31.09
CA ASN A 118 19.12 3.16 -31.48
C ASN A 118 18.28 2.62 -30.31
N LEU A 119 18.13 3.42 -29.25
CA LEU A 119 17.29 3.01 -28.11
C LEU A 119 15.81 3.03 -28.46
N PRO A 120 15.04 2.02 -28.03
CA PRO A 120 13.59 2.00 -28.23
C PRO A 120 12.97 3.21 -27.51
N GLY A 121 12.28 4.06 -28.27
CA GLY A 121 11.61 5.24 -27.73
C GLY A 121 12.46 6.51 -27.64
N LYS A 122 13.70 6.53 -28.16
CA LYS A 122 14.50 7.75 -28.24
C LYS A 122 13.74 8.86 -28.98
N GLY A 123 13.66 10.05 -28.37
CA GLY A 123 12.99 11.23 -28.94
C GLY A 123 11.46 11.21 -28.90
N LYS A 124 10.83 10.14 -28.39
CA LYS A 124 9.38 10.09 -28.17
C LYS A 124 9.06 10.53 -26.74
N PRO A 125 7.92 11.21 -26.51
CA PRO A 125 7.44 11.45 -25.16
C PRO A 125 7.26 10.12 -24.43
N LEU A 126 7.68 10.07 -23.16
CA LEU A 126 7.54 8.89 -22.33
C LEU A 126 6.07 8.53 -22.16
N ASP A 127 5.71 7.28 -22.40
CA ASP A 127 4.36 6.80 -22.12
C ASP A 127 4.22 6.55 -20.61
N LEU A 128 3.48 7.44 -19.95
CA LEU A 128 3.19 7.34 -18.51
C LEU A 128 1.98 6.44 -18.21
N ILE A 129 1.30 5.93 -19.24
CA ILE A 129 0.04 5.20 -19.08
C ILE A 129 0.29 3.74 -18.74
N ALA A 130 1.32 3.13 -19.32
CA ALA A 130 1.63 1.72 -19.09
C ALA A 130 2.50 1.55 -17.85
N ASN A 131 2.00 0.78 -16.86
CA ASN A 131 2.80 0.38 -15.71
C ASN A 131 3.46 -0.98 -15.99
N PRO A 132 4.79 -1.07 -16.18
CA PRO A 132 5.48 -2.34 -16.47
C PRO A 132 5.42 -3.35 -15.33
N HIS A 133 5.05 -2.90 -14.13
CA HIS A 133 4.98 -3.71 -12.92
C HIS A 133 3.54 -4.13 -12.56
N ALA A 134 2.53 -3.70 -13.32
CA ALA A 134 1.15 -4.11 -13.13
C ALA A 134 0.84 -5.42 -13.89
N ASP A 135 -0.10 -6.20 -13.37
CA ASP A 135 -0.66 -7.34 -14.10
C ASP A 135 -1.36 -6.84 -15.39
N PRO A 136 -1.19 -7.49 -16.57
CA PRO A 136 -1.77 -7.00 -17.82
C PRO A 136 -3.29 -6.82 -17.80
N ALA A 137 -4.02 -7.64 -17.03
CA ALA A 137 -5.46 -7.51 -16.87
C ALA A 137 -5.81 -6.28 -16.02
N GLU A 138 -5.09 -6.06 -14.92
CA GLU A 138 -5.25 -4.92 -14.03
C GLU A 138 -4.88 -3.59 -14.73
N ASP A 139 -3.78 -3.55 -15.48
CA ASP A 139 -3.39 -2.38 -16.28
C ASP A 139 -4.46 -2.02 -17.31
N THR A 140 -5.03 -3.03 -17.98
CA THR A 140 -6.11 -2.81 -18.94
C THR A 140 -7.38 -2.28 -18.27
N LEU A 141 -7.73 -2.80 -17.09
CA LEU A 141 -8.86 -2.29 -16.30
C LEU A 141 -8.65 -0.81 -15.93
N TYR A 142 -7.52 -0.45 -15.33
CA TYR A 142 -7.25 0.94 -14.94
C TYR A 142 -7.16 1.88 -16.14
N ARG A 143 -6.65 1.41 -17.27
CA ARG A 143 -6.64 2.15 -18.53
C ARG A 143 -8.05 2.40 -19.06
N ILE A 144 -8.95 1.43 -18.98
CA ILE A 144 -10.36 1.62 -19.39
C ILE A 144 -11.06 2.59 -18.42
N LEU A 145 -10.88 2.42 -17.11
CA LEU A 145 -11.50 3.29 -16.11
C LEU A 145 -11.02 4.75 -16.24
N SER A 146 -9.72 4.97 -16.39
CA SER A 146 -9.14 6.30 -16.58
C SER A 146 -9.60 6.97 -17.88
N LYS A 147 -9.67 6.22 -18.99
CA LYS A 147 -10.22 6.73 -20.26
C LYS A 147 -11.68 7.17 -20.15
N ASN A 148 -12.47 6.47 -19.34
CA ASN A 148 -13.86 6.83 -19.09
C ASN A 148 -14.03 7.89 -17.97
N GLY A 149 -12.94 8.31 -17.33
CA GLY A 149 -12.99 9.23 -16.20
C GLY A 149 -13.69 8.65 -14.97
N CYS A 150 -13.79 7.33 -14.85
CA CYS A 150 -14.40 6.66 -13.70
C CYS A 150 -13.47 6.79 -12.49
N ALA A 151 -13.96 7.46 -11.45
CA ALA A 151 -13.20 7.64 -10.22
C ALA A 151 -13.36 6.41 -9.31
N PRO A 152 -12.35 6.06 -8.50
CA PRO A 152 -12.51 5.05 -7.47
C PRO A 152 -13.65 5.39 -6.49
N GLU A 153 -14.31 4.37 -5.94
CA GLU A 153 -15.46 4.52 -5.01
C GLU A 153 -15.18 5.54 -3.89
N TRP A 154 -13.99 5.50 -3.29
CA TRP A 154 -13.65 6.41 -2.19
C TRP A 154 -13.56 7.88 -2.62
N VAL A 155 -13.21 8.18 -3.88
CA VAL A 155 -13.17 9.55 -4.41
C VAL A 155 -14.60 10.07 -4.57
N GLU A 156 -15.49 9.24 -5.10
CA GLU A 156 -16.90 9.58 -5.27
C GLU A 156 -17.58 9.78 -3.91
N LEU A 157 -17.33 8.87 -2.96
CA LEU A 157 -17.83 8.97 -1.61
C LEU A 157 -17.31 10.22 -0.89
N ASN A 158 -16.04 10.59 -1.09
CA ASN A 158 -15.49 11.83 -0.52
C ASN A 158 -16.24 13.07 -1.04
N LYS A 159 -16.51 13.11 -2.34
CA LYS A 159 -17.27 14.20 -2.98
C LYS A 159 -18.69 14.25 -2.44
N GLU A 160 -19.35 13.10 -2.29
CA GLU A 160 -20.69 13.02 -1.71
C GLU A 160 -20.71 13.54 -0.28
N ILE A 161 -19.80 13.08 0.59
CA ILE A 161 -19.70 13.53 1.98
C ILE A 161 -19.54 15.05 2.05
N ARG A 162 -18.61 15.63 1.28
CA ARG A 162 -18.39 17.08 1.27
C ARG A 162 -19.64 17.85 0.84
N ASN A 163 -20.34 17.38 -0.18
CA ASN A 163 -21.57 18.00 -0.65
C ASN A 163 -22.68 17.92 0.40
N ARG A 164 -22.86 16.77 1.06
CA ARG A 164 -23.84 16.60 2.14
C ARG A 164 -23.52 17.51 3.32
N ILE A 165 -22.26 17.63 3.71
CA ILE A 165 -21.83 18.54 4.78
C ILE A 165 -22.17 19.99 4.42
N LEU A 166 -21.92 20.41 3.17
CA LEU A 166 -22.26 21.76 2.73
C LEU A 166 -23.77 22.02 2.82
N GLN A 167 -24.57 21.11 2.27
CA GLN A 167 -26.04 21.20 2.32
C GLN A 167 -26.54 21.23 3.76
N TRP A 168 -26.06 20.31 4.59
CA TRP A 168 -26.40 20.24 6.01
C TRP A 168 -26.04 21.54 6.75
N ARG A 169 -24.85 22.11 6.53
CA ARG A 169 -24.46 23.41 7.13
C ARG A 169 -25.35 24.55 6.68
N THR A 170 -25.74 24.59 5.41
CA THR A 170 -26.67 25.62 4.93
C THR A 170 -28.07 25.46 5.52
N ALA A 171 -28.55 24.22 5.67
CA ALA A 171 -29.82 23.92 6.32
C ALA A 171 -29.79 24.28 7.81
N LEU A 172 -28.70 23.94 8.50
CA LEU A 172 -28.46 24.30 9.90
C LEU A 172 -28.47 25.82 10.09
N ARG A 173 -27.80 26.58 9.20
CA ARG A 173 -27.80 28.05 9.27
C ARG A 173 -29.20 28.63 9.09
N LYS A 174 -29.99 28.09 8.15
CA LYS A 174 -31.39 28.50 7.95
C LYS A 174 -32.26 28.18 9.16
N ALA A 175 -32.12 26.98 9.72
CA ALA A 175 -32.84 26.57 10.92
C ALA A 175 -32.47 27.47 12.12
N TRP A 176 -31.18 27.81 12.26
CA TRP A 176 -30.68 28.66 13.33
C TRP A 176 -31.28 30.07 13.32
N SER A 177 -31.68 30.59 12.16
CA SER A 177 -32.34 31.91 12.06
C SER A 177 -33.71 31.97 12.74
N PHE A 178 -34.37 30.82 12.97
CA PHE A 178 -35.67 30.76 13.66
C PHE A 178 -35.54 30.66 15.18
N LYS A 179 -34.31 30.46 15.68
CA LYS A 179 -34.05 30.24 17.10
C LYS A 179 -34.14 31.55 17.89
N GLY A 180 -34.99 31.59 18.92
CA GLY A 180 -35.21 32.76 19.78
C GLY A 180 -36.35 33.67 19.33
N GLY A 181 -37.19 33.22 18.39
CA GLY A 181 -38.42 33.88 17.96
C GLY A 181 -39.68 33.09 18.35
N GLN A 182 -40.83 33.42 17.75
CA GLN A 182 -42.10 32.70 17.95
C GLN A 182 -42.10 31.27 17.34
N ASP A 183 -41.05 30.95 16.58
CA ASP A 183 -40.88 29.72 15.80
C ASP A 183 -39.95 28.69 16.49
N ASP A 184 -39.80 28.74 17.81
CA ASP A 184 -38.94 27.81 18.56
C ASP A 184 -39.35 26.33 18.34
N ASP A 185 -40.63 26.05 18.14
CA ASP A 185 -41.13 24.71 17.78
C ASP A 185 -40.58 24.22 16.42
N LYS A 186 -40.44 25.13 15.45
CA LYS A 186 -39.84 24.78 14.15
C LYS A 186 -38.34 24.52 14.29
N TRP A 187 -37.67 25.19 15.22
CA TRP A 187 -36.27 24.92 15.54
C TRP A 187 -36.11 23.55 16.21
N THR A 188 -36.96 23.18 17.16
CA THR A 188 -36.86 21.88 17.84
C THR A 188 -37.04 20.73 16.84
N GLU A 189 -38.10 20.76 16.04
CA GLU A 189 -38.35 19.77 14.98
C GLU A 189 -37.21 19.74 13.94
N GLY A 190 -36.79 20.91 13.46
CA GLY A 190 -35.68 21.04 12.50
C GLY A 190 -34.36 20.52 13.07
N SER A 191 -34.10 20.70 14.36
CA SER A 191 -32.89 20.24 15.03
C SER A 191 -32.82 18.71 15.11
N GLU A 192 -33.94 18.02 15.30
CA GLU A 192 -33.99 16.56 15.32
C GLU A 192 -33.70 15.98 13.93
N VAL A 193 -34.31 16.55 12.90
CA VAL A 193 -34.05 16.16 11.50
C VAL A 193 -32.56 16.37 11.15
N LEU A 194 -31.98 17.50 11.57
CA LEU A 194 -30.57 17.79 11.33
C LEU A 194 -29.63 16.85 12.10
N LYS A 195 -30.00 16.38 13.29
CA LYS A 195 -29.23 15.36 14.03
C LYS A 195 -29.25 14.01 13.31
N LEU A 196 -30.39 13.60 12.76
CA LEU A 196 -30.47 12.37 11.96
C LEU A 196 -29.61 12.48 10.68
N GLN A 197 -29.66 13.63 9.99
CA GLN A 197 -28.79 13.87 8.84
C GLN A 197 -27.30 13.87 9.21
N LEU A 198 -26.94 14.37 10.40
CA LEU A 198 -25.58 14.35 10.92
C LEU A 198 -25.09 12.90 11.14
N GLN A 199 -25.96 12.03 11.66
CA GLN A 199 -25.66 10.60 11.83
C GLN A 199 -25.41 9.94 10.47
N ASP A 200 -26.27 10.16 9.47
CA ASP A 200 -26.09 9.63 8.11
C ASP A 200 -24.74 10.08 7.48
N ILE A 201 -24.35 11.33 7.70
CA ILE A 201 -23.05 11.83 7.23
C ILE A 201 -21.91 11.12 7.96
N ASN A 202 -22.03 10.92 9.27
CA ASN A 202 -21.00 10.25 10.06
C ASN A 202 -20.85 8.77 9.70
N ASP A 203 -21.96 8.08 9.38
CA ASP A 203 -21.93 6.70 8.90
C ASP A 203 -21.19 6.60 7.55
N LYS A 204 -21.41 7.56 6.65
CA LYS A 204 -20.64 7.66 5.39
C LYS A 204 -19.17 7.95 5.64
N VAL A 205 -18.84 8.85 6.58
CA VAL A 205 -17.45 9.14 6.98
C VAL A 205 -16.78 7.89 7.54
N PHE A 206 -17.50 7.10 8.35
CA PHE A 206 -17.01 5.83 8.86
C PHE A 206 -16.72 4.86 7.72
N ARG A 207 -17.67 4.66 6.80
CA ARG A 207 -17.47 3.82 5.60
C ARG A 207 -16.28 4.28 4.77
N TYR A 208 -16.14 5.58 4.54
CA TYR A 208 -15.00 6.17 3.85
C TYR A 208 -13.66 5.87 4.56
N ASN A 209 -13.62 5.96 5.89
CA ASN A 209 -12.42 5.66 6.67
C ASN A 209 -12.01 4.19 6.62
N LEU A 210 -12.95 3.28 6.36
CA LEU A 210 -12.67 1.84 6.22
C LEU A 210 -12.05 1.49 4.87
N ILE A 211 -12.37 2.23 3.81
CA ILE A 211 -11.90 1.93 2.45
C ILE A 211 -10.61 2.69 2.08
N VAL A 212 -10.29 3.77 2.79
CA VAL A 212 -9.20 4.67 2.44
C VAL A 212 -7.89 4.30 3.17
N PRO A 213 -6.72 4.40 2.49
CA PRO A 213 -5.43 4.22 3.13
C PRO A 213 -5.18 5.17 4.30
N PHE A 214 -4.34 4.72 5.23
CA PHE A 214 -3.94 5.49 6.41
C PHE A 214 -3.42 6.90 6.01
N GLY A 215 -3.81 7.93 6.75
CA GLY A 215 -3.43 9.33 6.48
C GLY A 215 -4.38 10.13 5.58
N ARG A 216 -5.37 9.48 4.94
CA ARG A 216 -6.43 10.16 4.15
C ARG A 216 -7.83 10.08 4.78
N GLN A 217 -7.90 9.59 6.02
CA GLN A 217 -9.12 9.47 6.82
C GLN A 217 -9.67 10.83 7.26
N MET A 218 -10.96 10.87 7.57
CA MET A 218 -11.71 12.06 7.96
C MET A 218 -12.27 11.93 9.37
N PHE A 219 -12.36 13.04 10.09
CA PHE A 219 -13.08 13.10 11.36
C PHE A 219 -14.58 13.28 11.12
N GLY A 220 -15.38 12.57 11.90
CA GLY A 220 -16.82 12.80 11.96
C GLY A 220 -17.18 14.18 12.51
N LEU A 221 -18.36 14.66 12.15
CA LEU A 221 -18.91 15.91 12.65
C LEU A 221 -19.53 15.71 14.04
N LYS A 222 -19.37 16.70 14.91
CA LYS A 222 -19.99 16.75 16.24
C LYS A 222 -20.96 17.92 16.30
N TRP A 223 -22.13 17.69 16.86
CA TRP A 223 -23.20 18.69 16.93
C TRP A 223 -22.76 19.94 17.71
N GLU A 224 -22.19 19.74 18.90
CA GLU A 224 -21.78 20.83 19.81
C GLU A 224 -20.73 21.72 19.15
N LYS A 225 -19.73 21.11 18.49
CA LYS A 225 -18.66 21.85 17.81
C LYS A 225 -19.18 22.71 16.65
N GLU A 226 -20.18 22.25 15.92
CA GLU A 226 -20.77 23.04 14.83
C GLU A 226 -21.65 24.16 15.36
N LEU A 227 -22.33 23.97 16.50
CA LEU A 227 -23.05 25.05 17.18
C LEU A 227 -22.11 26.13 17.73
N ASP A 228 -20.99 25.73 18.33
CA ASP A 228 -20.02 26.69 18.87
C ASP A 228 -19.39 27.53 17.76
N ARG A 229 -19.10 26.92 16.59
CA ARG A 229 -18.68 27.67 15.40
C ARG A 229 -19.69 28.73 14.97
N MET A 230 -21.00 28.45 15.07
CA MET A 230 -22.02 29.43 14.70
C MET A 230 -22.07 30.60 15.68
N LYS A 231 -21.94 30.33 16.99
CA LYS A 231 -21.91 31.37 18.02
C LYS A 231 -20.72 32.30 17.85
N GLU A 232 -19.58 31.78 17.42
CA GLU A 232 -18.35 32.58 17.25
C GLU A 232 -18.37 33.44 15.98
N THR A 233 -19.24 33.12 15.01
CA THR A 233 -19.42 33.91 13.79
C THR A 233 -20.50 35.00 13.87
N VAL A 234 -21.26 35.07 14.96
CA VAL A 234 -22.32 36.06 15.23
C VAL A 234 -21.78 37.13 16.17
#